data_AF-M4X2W0-F1
#
_entry.id   AF-M4X2W0-F1
#
_cell.length_a   1.000
_cell.length_b   1.000
_cell.length_c   1.000
_cell.angle_alpha   90.00
_cell.angle_beta   90.00
_cell.angle_gamma   90.00
#
_symmetry.space_group_name_H-M   'P 1'
#
loop_
_entity.id
_entity.type
_entity.pdbx_description
1 polymer ?
#
loop_
_entity_poly.entity_id
_entity_poly.type
_entity_poly.pdbx_seq_one_letter_code
_entity_poly.pdbx_strand_id
1 'polypeptide(L)'
;MSKPAARLSDKDACPKPGHGVNPTVTGSPSVIINGLPALRVGDSSACGDAVTEGIGSILVDGQPIAFLGSATAHGGSIISGSGDVLVGTQHSPAPFVAPLPVAVGFSCQLQLSAANGQPYSSLPYQAVLADGSVHTGVTDLAGATQPIRSATQMAVTSLRLLPPAIATACCARHDPAQGQGISLPVSGVQTSKAQAQGATLVPVQKDDKSRPLTSGELSMAQSLFKDSVDYARVRVHNEEYLPFGLQPDNTAMTPNGEMYFNPDFYKADFSVDARDRHWFMHEMVHVWQHQLGYWVRLHGMLLHPGTLWGLLGDPYVYEFKPGSKLQDFNMEQQGDILADYFSWSTGNSVMSESGRNVRSLAEFEAVLSDFLRNPKDASLLP
;
A
#
# COMPACT_ATOMS: atom_id res chain seq x y z
N MET A 1 -27.63 31.92 51.50
CA MET A 1 -27.95 33.28 51.04
C MET A 1 -26.66 33.98 50.62
N SER A 2 -26.68 34.74 49.53
CA SER A 2 -25.51 35.48 49.08
C SER A 2 -25.30 36.74 49.93
N LYS A 3 -24.04 37.12 50.15
CA LYS A 3 -23.63 38.31 50.90
C LYS A 3 -22.60 39.10 50.09
N PRO A 4 -22.54 40.43 50.22
CA PRO A 4 -21.47 41.24 49.64
C PRO A 4 -20.08 40.71 49.97
N ALA A 5 -19.21 40.55 48.97
CA ALA A 5 -17.81 40.19 49.18
C ALA A 5 -17.06 41.36 49.85
N ALA A 6 -16.30 41.09 50.91
CA ALA A 6 -15.50 42.11 51.59
C ALA A 6 -14.16 42.31 50.89
N ARG A 7 -13.61 43.53 50.99
CA ARG A 7 -12.38 43.95 50.30
C ARG A 7 -11.48 44.76 51.23
N LEU A 8 -10.26 45.05 50.77
CA LEU A 8 -9.41 46.06 51.38
C LEU A 8 -10.14 47.41 51.46
N SER A 9 -9.96 48.13 52.56
CA SER A 9 -10.66 49.39 52.90
C SER A 9 -12.14 49.27 53.26
N ASP A 10 -12.77 48.09 53.16
CA ASP A 10 -14.07 47.85 53.79
C ASP A 10 -13.94 47.93 55.32
N LYS A 11 -15.00 48.31 56.01
CA LYS A 11 -14.97 48.68 57.42
C LYS A 11 -15.31 47.52 58.33
N ASP A 12 -14.66 47.44 59.49
CA ASP A 12 -15.07 46.62 60.62
C ASP A 12 -15.77 47.47 61.70
N ALA A 13 -16.53 46.83 62.58
CA ALA A 13 -17.02 47.42 63.81
C ALA A 13 -16.37 46.70 65.00
N CYS A 14 -15.28 47.27 65.52
CA CYS A 14 -14.51 46.68 66.60
C CYS A 14 -15.11 47.09 67.97
N PRO A 15 -15.52 46.14 68.83
CA PRO A 15 -16.16 46.44 70.11
C PRO A 15 -15.17 46.81 71.23
N LYS A 16 -13.85 46.71 70.97
CA LYS A 16 -12.84 47.08 71.97
C LYS A 16 -12.91 48.59 72.28
N PRO A 17 -12.93 48.99 73.56
CA PRO A 17 -12.94 50.41 73.94
C PRO A 17 -11.83 51.20 73.24
N GLY A 18 -12.20 52.28 72.56
CA GLY A 18 -11.25 53.15 71.83
C GLY A 18 -10.93 52.73 70.39
N HIS A 19 -11.37 51.56 69.91
CA HIS A 19 -11.09 51.10 68.54
C HIS A 19 -12.14 51.58 67.53
N GLY A 20 -13.43 51.40 67.82
CA GLY A 20 -14.51 51.88 66.95
C GLY A 20 -14.53 51.21 65.56
N VAL A 21 -14.82 52.00 64.52
CA VAL A 21 -14.92 51.53 63.13
C VAL A 21 -13.62 51.79 62.38
N ASN A 22 -12.99 50.75 61.85
CA ASN A 22 -11.72 50.87 61.15
C ASN A 22 -11.79 50.27 59.73
N PRO A 23 -11.02 50.80 58.76
CA PRO A 23 -10.86 50.14 57.47
C PRO A 23 -9.98 48.89 57.61
N THR A 24 -10.22 47.89 56.76
CA THR A 24 -9.30 46.78 56.51
C THR A 24 -8.05 47.28 55.79
N VAL A 25 -6.87 46.79 56.21
CA VAL A 25 -5.56 47.25 55.74
C VAL A 25 -4.73 46.16 55.05
N THR A 26 -5.15 44.90 55.13
CA THR A 26 -4.60 43.81 54.32
C THR A 26 -5.69 43.15 53.48
N GLY A 27 -5.27 42.45 52.43
CA GLY A 27 -6.14 41.75 51.49
C GLY A 27 -5.33 40.85 50.57
N SER A 28 -6.00 40.20 49.62
CA SER A 28 -5.39 39.34 48.61
C SER A 28 -4.33 40.07 47.76
N PRO A 29 -3.15 39.48 47.53
CA PRO A 29 -2.16 40.04 46.60
C PRO A 29 -2.52 39.83 45.11
N SER A 30 -3.50 38.97 44.78
CA SER A 30 -3.73 38.53 43.40
C SER A 30 -5.18 38.64 42.93
N VAL A 31 -6.15 38.63 43.85
CA VAL A 31 -7.58 38.64 43.53
C VAL A 31 -8.18 39.98 43.89
N ILE A 32 -8.72 40.64 42.88
CA ILE A 32 -9.27 41.99 42.96
C ILE A 32 -10.80 41.92 42.76
N ILE A 33 -11.55 42.57 43.63
CA ILE A 33 -13.00 42.76 43.54
C ILE A 33 -13.26 44.25 43.47
N ASN A 34 -13.88 44.72 42.38
CA ASN A 34 -14.19 46.14 42.14
C ASN A 34 -12.97 47.06 42.31
N GLY A 35 -11.81 46.63 41.80
CA GLY A 35 -10.56 47.40 41.87
C GLY A 35 -9.84 47.36 43.23
N LEU A 36 -10.37 46.67 44.24
CA LEU A 36 -9.74 46.52 45.56
C LEU A 36 -9.40 45.05 45.85
N PRO A 37 -8.29 44.75 46.52
CA PRO A 37 -7.98 43.40 47.00
C PRO A 37 -9.13 42.74 47.74
N ALA A 38 -9.44 41.47 47.41
CA ALA A 38 -10.44 40.68 48.13
C ALA A 38 -9.98 40.42 49.58
N LEU A 39 -10.89 40.57 50.54
CA LEU A 39 -10.62 40.29 51.95
C LEU A 39 -10.82 38.81 52.25
N ARG A 40 -9.93 38.24 53.06
CA ARG A 40 -9.91 36.81 53.40
C ARG A 40 -9.84 36.62 54.91
N VAL A 41 -10.12 35.40 55.37
CA VAL A 41 -9.82 35.00 56.75
C VAL A 41 -8.33 35.20 57.03
N GLY A 42 -8.02 35.92 58.10
CA GLY A 42 -6.66 36.30 58.50
C GLY A 42 -6.26 37.73 58.10
N ASP A 43 -6.98 38.38 57.18
CA ASP A 43 -6.72 39.78 56.86
C ASP A 43 -7.16 40.71 58.00
N SER A 44 -6.48 41.84 58.19
CA SER A 44 -6.59 42.68 59.39
C SER A 44 -7.15 44.08 59.11
N SER A 45 -7.82 44.67 60.12
CA SER A 45 -8.19 46.09 60.16
C SER A 45 -7.10 46.99 60.73
N ALA A 46 -7.26 48.29 60.55
CA ALA A 46 -6.27 49.28 61.01
C ALA A 46 -6.04 49.23 62.53
N CYS A 47 -6.99 48.69 63.30
CA CYS A 47 -6.84 48.48 64.74
C CYS A 47 -6.21 47.11 65.11
N GLY A 48 -5.78 46.34 64.11
CA GLY A 48 -5.20 45.01 64.25
C GLY A 48 -6.22 43.87 64.41
N ASP A 49 -7.51 44.13 64.19
CA ASP A 49 -8.55 43.10 64.28
C ASP A 49 -8.54 42.21 63.03
N ALA A 50 -8.36 40.91 63.19
CA ALA A 50 -8.27 39.96 62.08
C ALA A 50 -9.62 39.31 61.77
N VAL A 51 -9.95 39.12 60.49
CA VAL A 51 -11.14 38.38 60.07
C VAL A 51 -11.01 36.91 60.46
N THR A 52 -12.01 36.36 61.13
CA THR A 52 -12.02 34.96 61.61
C THR A 52 -13.04 34.08 60.88
N GLU A 53 -13.98 34.68 60.14
CA GLU A 53 -15.04 33.96 59.42
C GLU A 53 -15.04 34.26 57.92
N GLY A 54 -15.14 33.22 57.11
CA GLY A 54 -15.27 33.31 55.66
C GLY A 54 -15.94 32.08 55.05
N ILE A 55 -16.21 32.12 53.75
CA ILE A 55 -16.87 31.01 53.03
C ILE A 55 -15.82 30.00 52.58
N GLY A 56 -15.72 28.86 53.27
CA GLY A 56 -14.69 27.84 52.99
C GLY A 56 -14.77 27.18 51.61
N SER A 57 -15.91 27.25 50.91
CA SER A 57 -16.06 26.75 49.54
C SER A 57 -15.58 27.75 48.48
N ILE A 58 -15.27 28.99 48.85
CA ILE A 58 -14.74 30.03 47.96
C ILE A 58 -13.39 30.46 48.53
N LEU A 59 -12.33 29.90 47.96
CA LEU A 59 -10.97 30.20 48.40
C LEU A 59 -10.34 31.28 47.52
N VAL A 60 -9.75 32.27 48.17
CA VAL A 60 -8.95 33.33 47.55
C VAL A 60 -7.54 33.18 48.10
N ASP A 61 -6.58 32.89 47.21
CA ASP A 61 -5.20 32.50 47.58
C ASP A 61 -5.14 31.39 48.66
N GLY A 62 -6.06 30.43 48.59
CA GLY A 62 -6.13 29.31 49.54
C GLY A 62 -6.78 29.65 50.89
N GLN A 63 -7.23 30.89 51.12
CA GLN A 63 -7.95 31.29 52.33
C GLN A 63 -9.44 31.52 52.04
N PRO A 64 -10.36 31.19 52.98
CA PRO A 64 -11.78 31.48 52.81
C PRO A 64 -12.03 32.98 52.59
N ILE A 65 -12.87 33.31 51.60
CA ILE A 65 -13.24 34.70 51.31
C ILE A 65 -14.11 35.29 52.43
N ALA A 66 -13.83 36.52 52.83
CA ALA A 66 -14.63 37.28 53.79
C ALA A 66 -15.81 37.99 53.09
N PHE A 67 -16.85 38.29 53.85
CA PHE A 67 -18.08 38.90 53.36
C PHE A 67 -18.65 39.88 54.38
N LEU A 68 -19.64 40.68 53.99
CA LEU A 68 -20.35 41.56 54.91
C LEU A 68 -21.02 40.75 56.02
N GLY A 69 -20.59 41.02 57.25
CA GLY A 69 -20.98 40.32 58.47
C GLY A 69 -20.03 39.21 58.91
N SER A 70 -18.89 38.99 58.23
CA SER A 70 -17.82 38.10 58.71
C SER A 70 -17.36 38.53 60.11
N ALA A 71 -17.31 37.58 61.06
CA ALA A 71 -16.76 37.82 62.39
C ALA A 71 -15.26 38.19 62.36
N THR A 72 -14.84 38.96 63.37
CA THR A 72 -13.45 39.34 63.59
C THR A 72 -12.94 38.90 64.97
N ALA A 73 -11.62 38.84 65.15
CA ALA A 73 -10.95 38.29 66.34
C ALA A 73 -11.21 39.08 67.63
N HIS A 74 -11.46 40.38 67.54
CA HIS A 74 -11.85 41.21 68.68
C HIS A 74 -13.34 41.07 69.04
N GLY A 75 -14.08 40.18 68.38
CA GLY A 75 -15.51 39.94 68.61
C GLY A 75 -16.42 40.89 67.84
N GLY A 76 -15.90 41.62 66.86
CA GLY A 76 -16.65 42.49 65.96
C GLY A 76 -17.07 41.78 64.68
N SER A 77 -17.44 42.57 63.67
CA SER A 77 -17.74 42.07 62.33
C SER A 77 -17.39 43.07 61.24
N ILE A 78 -17.22 42.57 60.02
CA ILE A 78 -17.11 43.40 58.82
C ILE A 78 -18.49 44.00 58.48
N ILE A 79 -18.57 45.31 58.33
CA ILE A 79 -19.84 46.05 58.18
C ILE A 79 -20.03 46.70 56.80
N SER A 80 -19.04 46.62 55.91
CA SER A 80 -19.19 47.01 54.50
C SER A 80 -18.61 45.96 53.55
N GLY A 81 -19.00 46.03 52.28
CA GLY A 81 -18.58 45.10 51.23
C GLY A 81 -18.83 45.67 49.84
N SER A 82 -18.60 44.85 48.82
CA SER A 82 -18.90 45.17 47.42
C SER A 82 -20.39 45.47 47.19
N GLY A 83 -20.69 46.39 46.27
CA GLY A 83 -22.07 46.75 45.92
C GLY A 83 -22.75 45.76 44.97
N ASP A 84 -21.99 44.96 44.23
CA ASP A 84 -22.46 44.13 43.11
C ASP A 84 -21.82 42.74 43.04
N VAL A 85 -20.71 42.50 43.76
CA VAL A 85 -20.10 41.18 43.85
C VAL A 85 -20.57 40.48 45.12
N LEU A 86 -21.36 39.43 44.92
CA LEU A 86 -21.93 38.62 45.98
C LEU A 86 -21.25 37.25 46.05
N VAL A 87 -20.98 36.78 47.26
CA VAL A 87 -20.43 35.45 47.54
C VAL A 87 -21.42 34.63 48.36
N GLY A 88 -21.43 33.31 48.16
CA GLY A 88 -22.41 32.42 48.79
C GLY A 88 -22.07 30.94 48.62
N THR A 89 -22.84 30.09 49.29
CA THR A 89 -22.62 28.63 49.34
C THR A 89 -23.51 27.82 48.40
N GLN A 90 -24.34 28.47 47.59
CA GLN A 90 -25.28 27.82 46.68
C GLN A 90 -25.01 28.28 45.25
N HIS A 91 -24.91 27.32 44.33
CA HIS A 91 -24.89 27.57 42.89
C HIS A 91 -25.80 26.57 42.19
N SER A 92 -26.36 26.95 41.05
CA SER A 92 -27.05 26.05 40.13
C SER A 92 -26.12 25.79 38.95
N PRO A 93 -25.58 24.57 38.77
CA PRO A 93 -24.70 24.27 37.65
C PRO A 93 -25.47 24.35 36.33
N ALA A 94 -24.87 24.96 35.31
CA ALA A 94 -25.44 24.97 33.97
C ALA A 94 -25.46 23.54 33.39
N PRO A 95 -26.48 23.16 32.59
CA PRO A 95 -26.47 21.91 31.87
C PRO A 95 -25.23 21.81 30.97
N PHE A 96 -24.44 20.76 31.12
CA PHE A 96 -23.28 20.47 30.29
C PHE A 96 -23.50 19.16 29.54
N VAL A 97 -23.26 19.17 28.23
CA VAL A 97 -23.19 17.96 27.40
C VAL A 97 -21.73 17.80 26.97
N ALA A 98 -21.09 16.72 27.40
CA ALA A 98 -19.73 16.41 26.98
C ALA A 98 -19.69 16.11 25.46
N PRO A 99 -18.64 16.52 24.73
CA PRO A 99 -18.45 16.07 23.35
C PRO A 99 -18.29 14.55 23.32
N LEU A 100 -18.83 13.91 22.27
CA LEU A 100 -18.62 12.48 22.03
C LEU A 100 -17.12 12.20 21.82
N PRO A 101 -16.56 11.10 22.37
CA PRO A 101 -15.19 10.72 22.08
C PRO A 101 -15.00 10.47 20.58
N VAL A 102 -13.97 11.06 19.98
CA VAL A 102 -13.55 10.73 18.61
C VAL A 102 -13.05 9.29 18.62
N ALA A 103 -13.78 8.38 17.98
CA ALA A 103 -13.29 7.03 17.71
C ALA A 103 -12.13 7.14 16.71
N VAL A 104 -10.90 7.11 17.21
CA VAL A 104 -9.71 7.00 16.36
C VAL A 104 -9.70 5.57 15.80
N GLY A 105 -10.34 5.39 14.63
CA GLY A 105 -10.43 4.09 13.98
C GLY A 105 -9.05 3.54 13.61
N PHE A 106 -8.98 2.23 13.38
CA PHE A 106 -7.80 1.58 12.85
C PHE A 106 -7.89 1.52 11.33
N SER A 107 -6.79 1.69 10.62
CA SER A 107 -6.73 1.54 9.18
C SER A 107 -5.37 1.09 8.67
N CYS A 108 -5.38 0.52 7.46
CA CYS A 108 -4.20 0.37 6.62
C CYS A 108 -4.58 0.70 5.17
N GLN A 109 -3.59 1.07 4.37
CA GLN A 109 -3.73 1.20 2.94
C GLN A 109 -2.66 0.32 2.30
N LEU A 110 -2.98 -0.43 1.25
CA LEU A 110 -2.05 -1.38 0.65
C LEU A 110 -1.60 -0.88 -0.72
N GLN A 111 -0.32 -1.02 -1.05
CA GLN A 111 0.24 -0.72 -2.36
C GLN A 111 0.54 -2.04 -3.07
N LEU A 112 -0.26 -2.40 -4.06
CA LEU A 112 -0.25 -3.72 -4.68
C LEU A 112 0.60 -3.73 -5.97
N SER A 113 1.55 -4.65 -6.06
CA SER A 113 2.39 -4.80 -7.27
C SER A 113 2.64 -6.26 -7.63
N ALA A 114 2.98 -6.48 -8.91
CA ALA A 114 3.57 -7.73 -9.36
C ALA A 114 4.98 -7.93 -8.76
N ALA A 115 5.52 -9.13 -8.91
CA ALA A 115 6.87 -9.49 -8.45
C ALA A 115 7.97 -8.58 -9.03
N ASN A 116 7.80 -8.15 -10.29
CA ASN A 116 8.71 -7.22 -10.97
C ASN A 116 8.54 -5.74 -10.54
N GLY A 117 7.69 -5.46 -9.56
CA GLY A 117 7.39 -4.12 -9.06
C GLY A 117 6.36 -3.33 -9.87
N GLN A 118 5.85 -3.86 -10.98
CA GLN A 118 4.80 -3.19 -11.76
C GLN A 118 3.51 -3.07 -10.93
N PRO A 119 2.91 -1.88 -10.82
CA PRO A 119 1.72 -1.69 -10.01
C PRO A 119 0.49 -2.36 -10.62
N TYR A 120 -0.31 -3.03 -9.78
CA TYR A 120 -1.61 -3.56 -10.16
C TYR A 120 -2.64 -2.43 -10.19
N SER A 121 -2.67 -1.71 -11.32
CA SER A 121 -3.40 -0.47 -11.47
C SER A 121 -4.84 -0.69 -11.91
N SER A 122 -5.79 0.05 -11.31
CA SER A 122 -7.21 0.02 -11.72
C SER A 122 -7.86 -1.36 -11.71
N LEU A 123 -7.41 -2.23 -10.80
CA LEU A 123 -7.94 -3.58 -10.65
C LEU A 123 -8.87 -3.66 -9.43
N PRO A 124 -10.05 -4.30 -9.57
CA PRO A 124 -10.89 -4.57 -8.41
C PRO A 124 -10.15 -5.51 -7.44
N TYR A 125 -10.37 -5.31 -6.14
CA TYR A 125 -9.80 -6.16 -5.10
C TYR A 125 -10.82 -6.53 -4.04
N GLN A 126 -10.53 -7.60 -3.32
CA GLN A 126 -11.22 -8.03 -2.12
C GLN A 126 -10.19 -8.36 -1.04
N ALA A 127 -10.30 -7.71 0.12
CA ALA A 127 -9.53 -7.98 1.32
C ALA A 127 -10.46 -8.51 2.42
N VAL A 128 -9.99 -9.49 3.19
CA VAL A 128 -10.72 -10.05 4.33
C VAL A 128 -9.90 -9.81 5.58
N LEU A 129 -10.54 -9.28 6.64
CA LEU A 129 -9.91 -9.10 7.94
C LEU A 129 -10.09 -10.34 8.83
N ALA A 130 -9.37 -10.38 9.95
CA ALA A 130 -9.39 -11.48 10.90
C ALA A 130 -10.77 -11.77 11.53
N ASP A 131 -11.67 -10.78 11.57
CA ASP A 131 -13.06 -10.94 12.02
C ASP A 131 -14.00 -11.46 10.92
N GLY A 132 -13.48 -11.72 9.72
CA GLY A 132 -14.24 -12.16 8.55
C GLY A 132 -14.90 -11.03 7.76
N SER A 133 -14.74 -9.77 8.18
CA SER A 133 -15.25 -8.63 7.42
C SER A 133 -14.55 -8.51 6.08
N VAL A 134 -15.33 -8.17 5.04
CA VAL A 134 -14.87 -8.10 3.66
C VAL A 134 -14.86 -6.65 3.19
N HIS A 135 -13.71 -6.22 2.70
CA HIS A 135 -13.48 -4.90 2.11
C HIS A 135 -13.20 -5.05 0.62
N THR A 136 -13.96 -4.35 -0.21
CA THR A 136 -13.77 -4.32 -1.66
C THR A 136 -13.46 -2.93 -2.14
N GLY A 137 -12.83 -2.84 -3.30
CA GLY A 137 -12.49 -1.57 -3.92
C GLY A 137 -11.81 -1.76 -5.26
N VAL A 138 -11.24 -0.68 -5.78
CA VAL A 138 -10.45 -0.67 -7.02
C VAL A 138 -9.16 0.07 -6.72
N THR A 139 -8.03 -0.51 -7.11
CA THR A 139 -6.73 0.13 -6.94
C THR A 139 -6.59 1.38 -7.81
N ASP A 140 -5.82 2.37 -7.35
CA ASP A 140 -5.49 3.53 -8.17
C ASP A 140 -4.41 3.23 -9.23
N LEU A 141 -3.91 4.26 -9.91
CA LEU A 141 -2.86 4.14 -10.94
C LEU A 141 -1.48 3.75 -10.38
N ALA A 142 -1.25 3.94 -9.09
CA ALA A 142 -0.05 3.45 -8.44
C ALA A 142 -0.23 2.01 -7.95
N GLY A 143 -1.47 1.47 -7.95
CA GLY A 143 -1.81 0.18 -7.36
C GLY A 143 -2.26 0.25 -5.90
N ALA A 144 -2.58 1.44 -5.39
CA ALA A 144 -2.95 1.62 -3.99
C ALA A 144 -4.43 1.33 -3.78
N THR A 145 -4.77 0.61 -2.69
CA THR A 145 -6.15 0.37 -2.28
C THR A 145 -6.78 1.63 -1.68
N GLN A 146 -8.10 1.64 -1.51
CA GLN A 146 -8.71 2.55 -0.53
C GLN A 146 -8.25 2.15 0.90
N PRO A 147 -8.30 3.05 1.90
CA PRO A 147 -8.02 2.69 3.28
C PRO A 147 -9.00 1.61 3.78
N ILE A 148 -8.46 0.46 4.17
CA ILE A 148 -9.18 -0.62 4.84
C ILE A 148 -9.29 -0.22 6.32
N ARG A 149 -10.52 -0.13 6.84
CA ARG A 149 -10.79 0.41 8.18
C ARG A 149 -11.40 -0.65 9.09
N SER A 150 -11.02 -0.62 10.36
CA SER A 150 -11.56 -1.51 11.38
C SER A 150 -11.74 -0.79 12.72
N ALA A 151 -12.59 -1.35 13.59
CA ALA A 151 -12.85 -0.80 14.92
C ALA A 151 -11.70 -1.05 15.91
N THR A 152 -11.00 -2.17 15.74
CA THR A 152 -9.80 -2.57 16.50
C THR A 152 -8.66 -2.89 15.55
N GLN A 153 -7.44 -3.05 16.06
CA GLN A 153 -6.33 -3.58 15.26
C GLN A 153 -6.66 -5.00 14.80
N MET A 154 -6.62 -5.22 13.48
CA MET A 154 -6.98 -6.48 12.85
C MET A 154 -5.99 -6.84 11.75
N ALA A 155 -5.65 -8.12 11.65
CA ALA A 155 -4.86 -8.62 10.54
C ALA A 155 -5.70 -8.72 9.26
N VAL A 156 -5.07 -8.48 8.12
CA VAL A 156 -5.61 -8.86 6.80
C VAL A 156 -5.27 -10.33 6.60
N THR A 157 -6.28 -11.19 6.48
CA THR A 157 -6.12 -12.65 6.37
C THR A 157 -6.15 -13.14 4.93
N SER A 158 -6.78 -12.38 4.04
CA SER A 158 -6.83 -12.68 2.61
C SER A 158 -6.84 -11.38 1.82
N LEU A 159 -6.15 -11.38 0.68
CA LEU A 159 -6.20 -10.32 -0.30
C LEU A 159 -6.16 -10.92 -1.69
N ARG A 160 -7.13 -10.53 -2.52
CA ARG A 160 -7.28 -11.02 -3.88
C ARG A 160 -7.57 -9.86 -4.83
N LEU A 161 -6.87 -9.82 -5.96
CA LEU A 161 -7.24 -9.02 -7.12
C LEU A 161 -8.24 -9.80 -7.96
N LEU A 162 -9.31 -9.15 -8.37
CA LEU A 162 -10.37 -9.75 -9.17
C LEU A 162 -10.24 -9.31 -10.62
N PRO A 163 -10.71 -10.11 -11.58
CA PRO A 163 -10.80 -9.69 -12.97
C PRO A 163 -11.59 -8.37 -13.09
N PRO A 164 -11.16 -7.42 -13.92
CA PRO A 164 -11.96 -6.24 -14.19
C PRO A 164 -13.31 -6.66 -14.79
N ALA A 165 -14.39 -6.00 -14.37
CA ALA A 165 -15.71 -6.23 -14.93
C ALA A 165 -15.72 -5.71 -16.38
N ILE A 166 -15.46 -6.60 -17.34
CA ILE A 166 -15.53 -6.24 -18.76
C ILE A 166 -17.02 -6.11 -19.11
N ALA A 167 -17.51 -4.87 -19.26
CA ALA A 167 -18.69 -4.63 -20.07
C ALA A 167 -18.27 -4.94 -21.51
N THR A 168 -18.82 -6.00 -22.10
CA THR A 168 -18.57 -6.53 -23.45
C THR A 168 -17.47 -7.58 -23.55
N ALA A 169 -17.90 -8.83 -23.66
CA ALA A 169 -17.09 -9.96 -24.08
C ALA A 169 -16.47 -9.69 -25.46
N CYS A 170 -15.17 -9.37 -25.52
CA CYS A 170 -14.41 -9.40 -26.77
C CYS A 170 -13.81 -10.78 -27.07
N CYS A 171 -13.87 -11.73 -26.13
CA CYS A 171 -13.49 -13.12 -26.36
C CYS A 171 -14.49 -14.04 -25.66
N ALA A 172 -15.45 -14.58 -26.41
CA ALA A 172 -16.34 -15.64 -25.92
C ALA A 172 -15.54 -16.95 -25.81
N ARG A 173 -14.76 -17.11 -24.74
CA ARG A 173 -14.28 -18.45 -24.32
C ARG A 173 -13.99 -18.63 -22.83
N HIS A 174 -14.04 -17.59 -22.01
CA HIS A 174 -14.07 -17.74 -20.55
C HIS A 174 -15.05 -16.73 -19.96
N ASP A 175 -16.01 -17.22 -19.17
CA ASP A 175 -16.82 -16.38 -18.31
C ASP A 175 -15.85 -15.67 -17.33
N PRO A 176 -15.74 -14.33 -17.32
CA PRO A 176 -14.89 -13.62 -16.37
C PRO A 176 -15.27 -13.90 -14.91
N ALA A 177 -16.46 -14.45 -14.64
CA ALA A 177 -16.84 -14.96 -13.34
C ALA A 177 -16.12 -16.26 -12.91
N GLN A 178 -15.42 -16.95 -13.83
CA GLN A 178 -14.66 -18.18 -13.54
C GLN A 178 -13.15 -17.96 -13.35
N GLY A 179 -12.63 -16.76 -13.65
CA GLY A 179 -11.22 -16.44 -13.40
C GLY A 179 -10.92 -16.43 -11.90
N GLN A 180 -10.13 -17.40 -11.42
CA GLN A 180 -9.59 -17.39 -10.06
C GLN A 180 -8.74 -16.12 -9.90
N GLY A 181 -9.22 -15.14 -9.15
CA GLY A 181 -8.49 -13.89 -8.92
C GLY A 181 -7.07 -14.12 -8.36
N ILE A 182 -6.18 -13.15 -8.51
CA ILE A 182 -4.78 -13.26 -8.07
C ILE A 182 -4.73 -13.07 -6.55
N SER A 183 -4.30 -14.09 -5.82
CA SER A 183 -4.09 -13.99 -4.37
C SER A 183 -2.71 -13.37 -4.08
N LEU A 184 -2.66 -12.44 -3.13
CA LEU A 184 -1.44 -11.74 -2.71
C LEU A 184 -1.06 -12.11 -1.27
N PRO A 185 0.24 -12.20 -0.95
CA PRO A 185 0.70 -12.53 0.40
C PRO A 185 0.44 -11.36 1.35
N VAL A 186 -0.25 -11.62 2.47
CA VAL A 186 -0.60 -10.59 3.48
C VAL A 186 -0.02 -10.88 4.86
N SER A 187 1.01 -11.72 4.93
CA SER A 187 1.67 -12.07 6.19
C SER A 187 2.18 -10.80 6.89
N GLY A 188 1.73 -10.55 8.12
CA GLY A 188 2.11 -9.38 8.90
C GLY A 188 1.36 -8.09 8.57
N VAL A 189 0.47 -8.07 7.58
CA VAL A 189 -0.34 -6.89 7.24
C VAL A 189 -1.48 -6.74 8.25
N GLN A 190 -1.55 -5.60 8.93
CA GLN A 190 -2.58 -5.31 9.93
C GLN A 190 -3.03 -3.85 9.87
N THR A 191 -4.25 -3.57 10.31
CA THR A 191 -4.71 -2.20 10.54
C THR A 191 -4.01 -1.60 11.76
N SER A 192 -3.70 -0.31 11.70
CA SER A 192 -3.01 0.42 12.77
C SER A 192 -3.81 1.65 13.15
N LYS A 193 -3.56 2.25 14.33
CA LYS A 193 -4.28 3.48 14.71
C LYS A 193 -4.08 4.55 13.64
N ALA A 194 -5.18 5.11 13.12
CA ALA A 194 -5.11 6.16 12.12
C ALA A 194 -4.31 7.35 12.66
N GLN A 195 -3.19 7.68 12.01
CA GLN A 195 -2.39 8.87 12.32
C GLN A 195 -3.03 10.10 11.65
N ALA A 196 -2.74 11.29 12.15
CA ALA A 196 -3.28 12.55 11.62
C ALA A 196 -2.97 12.79 10.13
N GLN A 197 -1.94 12.12 9.58
CA GLN A 197 -1.54 12.18 8.17
C GLN A 197 -2.11 11.07 7.27
N GLY A 198 -3.06 10.25 7.74
CA GLY A 198 -3.67 9.17 6.94
C GLY A 198 -3.15 7.77 7.29
N ALA A 199 -3.67 6.75 6.61
CA ALA A 199 -3.27 5.36 6.82
C ALA A 199 -1.85 5.12 6.29
N THR A 200 -1.03 4.36 7.03
CA THR A 200 0.28 3.92 6.53
C THR A 200 0.09 3.04 5.30
N LEU A 201 0.80 3.39 4.23
CA LEU A 201 0.81 2.65 2.98
C LEU A 201 1.77 1.45 3.10
N VAL A 202 1.23 0.24 3.06
CA VAL A 202 1.95 -1.01 3.22
C VAL A 202 2.18 -1.65 1.84
N PRO A 203 3.43 -1.81 1.38
CA PRO A 203 3.70 -2.49 0.12
C PRO A 203 3.36 -3.98 0.23
N VAL A 204 2.61 -4.49 -0.73
CA VAL A 204 2.27 -5.90 -0.86
C VAL A 204 2.57 -6.33 -2.29
N GLN A 205 3.57 -7.18 -2.45
CA GLN A 205 4.01 -7.67 -3.75
C GLN A 205 3.57 -9.12 -3.93
N LYS A 206 3.21 -9.50 -5.15
CA LYS A 206 2.96 -10.91 -5.50
C LYS A 206 4.25 -11.73 -5.28
N ASP A 207 4.10 -12.96 -4.79
CA ASP A 207 5.20 -13.91 -4.70
C ASP A 207 5.80 -14.15 -6.10
N ASP A 208 7.13 -14.05 -6.20
CA ASP A 208 7.88 -14.41 -7.41
C ASP A 208 8.05 -15.93 -7.46
N LYS A 209 7.34 -16.60 -8.38
CA LYS A 209 7.45 -18.05 -8.57
C LYS A 209 8.46 -18.40 -9.65
N SER A 210 9.63 -17.77 -9.62
CA SER A 210 10.68 -17.98 -10.60
C SER A 210 11.89 -18.75 -10.07
N ARG A 211 12.67 -19.27 -11.02
CA ARG A 211 13.99 -19.85 -10.78
C ARG A 211 14.98 -19.42 -11.86
N PRO A 212 16.30 -19.47 -11.58
CA PRO A 212 17.29 -19.43 -12.64
C PRO A 212 17.21 -20.70 -13.53
N LEU A 213 17.94 -20.68 -14.64
CA LEU A 213 18.10 -21.86 -15.49
C LEU A 213 18.73 -23.02 -14.72
N THR A 214 18.28 -24.24 -14.98
CA THR A 214 18.96 -25.47 -14.51
C THR A 214 20.30 -25.64 -15.24
N SER A 215 21.16 -26.53 -14.76
CA SER A 215 22.41 -26.84 -15.46
C SER A 215 22.17 -27.43 -16.86
N GLY A 216 21.10 -28.23 -17.03
CA GLY A 216 20.74 -28.81 -18.32
C GLY A 216 20.23 -27.75 -19.29
N GLU A 217 19.32 -26.89 -18.84
CA GLU A 217 18.80 -25.76 -19.63
C GLU A 217 19.90 -24.77 -20.02
N LEU A 218 20.79 -24.44 -19.08
CA LEU A 218 21.94 -23.59 -19.35
C LEU A 218 22.84 -24.21 -20.43
N SER A 219 23.12 -25.51 -20.33
CA SER A 219 23.93 -26.22 -21.34
C SER A 219 23.26 -26.23 -22.72
N MET A 220 21.94 -26.44 -22.79
CA MET A 220 21.20 -26.38 -24.06
C MET A 220 21.27 -24.98 -24.67
N ALA A 221 20.98 -23.95 -23.88
CA ALA A 221 20.98 -22.58 -24.36
C ALA A 221 22.38 -22.10 -24.78
N GLN A 222 23.42 -22.46 -24.03
CA GLN A 222 24.83 -22.15 -24.38
C GLN A 222 25.30 -22.86 -25.64
N SER A 223 24.75 -24.05 -25.95
CA SER A 223 25.11 -24.78 -27.17
C SER A 223 24.74 -24.03 -28.45
N LEU A 224 23.68 -23.20 -28.40
CA LEU A 224 23.17 -22.45 -29.54
C LEU A 224 23.57 -20.97 -29.49
N PHE A 225 23.28 -20.30 -28.37
CA PHE A 225 23.45 -18.84 -28.23
C PHE A 225 24.84 -18.45 -27.72
N LYS A 226 25.70 -19.40 -27.31
CA LYS A 226 27.07 -19.17 -26.86
C LYS A 226 27.14 -18.16 -25.71
N ASP A 227 27.71 -16.99 -25.94
CA ASP A 227 27.85 -15.89 -24.99
C ASP A 227 27.05 -14.64 -25.42
N SER A 228 26.08 -14.79 -26.34
CA SER A 228 25.22 -13.68 -26.78
C SER A 228 24.07 -13.37 -25.81
N VAL A 229 23.84 -14.23 -24.82
CA VAL A 229 22.83 -14.06 -23.78
C VAL A 229 23.50 -13.99 -22.41
N ASP A 230 23.12 -13.00 -21.61
CA ASP A 230 23.40 -12.95 -20.19
C ASP A 230 22.42 -13.88 -19.45
N TYR A 231 22.82 -15.15 -19.31
CA TYR A 231 22.01 -16.20 -18.68
C TYR A 231 21.72 -15.95 -17.20
N ALA A 232 22.55 -15.16 -16.50
CA ALA A 232 22.35 -14.87 -15.09
C ALA A 232 21.09 -14.01 -14.85
N ARG A 233 20.64 -13.29 -15.88
CA ARG A 233 19.43 -12.47 -15.86
C ARG A 233 18.17 -13.24 -16.24
N VAL A 234 18.31 -14.45 -16.79
CA VAL A 234 17.17 -15.22 -17.29
C VAL A 234 16.46 -15.90 -16.12
N ARG A 235 15.14 -15.76 -16.09
CA ARG A 235 14.26 -16.40 -15.12
C ARG A 235 13.20 -17.23 -15.83
N VAL A 236 12.89 -18.39 -15.24
CA VAL A 236 11.79 -19.27 -15.66
C VAL A 236 10.73 -19.21 -14.58
N HIS A 237 9.54 -18.75 -14.95
CA HIS A 237 8.40 -18.51 -14.06
C HIS A 237 7.39 -19.64 -14.13
N ASN A 238 6.98 -20.13 -12.96
CA ASN A 238 5.86 -21.04 -12.77
C ASN A 238 4.57 -20.22 -12.53
N GLU A 239 4.26 -19.36 -13.49
CA GLU A 239 3.08 -18.51 -13.53
C GLU A 239 2.86 -17.94 -14.93
N GLU A 240 1.61 -17.60 -15.21
CA GLU A 240 1.23 -16.86 -16.42
C GLU A 240 1.70 -15.40 -16.33
N TYR A 241 2.16 -14.87 -17.44
CA TYR A 241 2.54 -13.46 -17.60
C TYR A 241 1.30 -12.55 -17.66
N LEU A 242 0.26 -12.95 -18.41
CA LEU A 242 -0.99 -12.19 -18.46
C LEU A 242 -1.91 -12.60 -17.30
N PRO A 243 -2.40 -11.66 -16.48
CA PRO A 243 -3.25 -11.98 -15.34
C PRO A 243 -4.63 -12.50 -15.77
N PHE A 244 -5.31 -13.19 -14.86
CA PHE A 244 -6.72 -13.61 -14.99
C PHE A 244 -7.00 -14.64 -16.10
N GLY A 245 -6.05 -15.52 -16.44
CA GLY A 245 -6.24 -16.54 -17.47
C GLY A 245 -6.36 -15.95 -18.88
N LEU A 246 -5.78 -14.76 -19.10
CA LEU A 246 -5.72 -14.12 -20.40
C LEU A 246 -4.58 -14.69 -21.27
N GLN A 247 -3.66 -15.45 -20.67
CA GLN A 247 -2.66 -16.24 -21.39
C GLN A 247 -3.30 -17.59 -21.77
N PRO A 248 -3.25 -18.02 -23.05
CA PRO A 248 -3.71 -19.35 -23.40
C PRO A 248 -2.89 -20.44 -22.69
N ASP A 249 -3.55 -21.48 -22.18
CA ASP A 249 -2.90 -22.51 -21.34
C ASP A 249 -1.68 -23.18 -22.00
N ASN A 250 -1.73 -23.38 -23.32
CA ASN A 250 -0.67 -24.03 -24.10
C ASN A 250 0.34 -23.03 -24.68
N THR A 251 0.49 -21.86 -24.08
CA THR A 251 1.37 -20.79 -24.58
C THR A 251 2.29 -20.33 -23.48
N ALA A 252 3.58 -20.29 -23.76
CA ALA A 252 4.55 -19.59 -22.93
C ALA A 252 4.72 -18.17 -23.48
N MET A 253 5.16 -17.25 -22.63
CA MET A 253 5.41 -15.86 -23.06
C MET A 253 6.78 -15.42 -22.56
N THR A 254 7.55 -14.76 -23.42
CA THR A 254 8.88 -14.24 -23.08
C THR A 254 9.03 -12.73 -23.39
N PRO A 255 8.25 -11.87 -22.73
CA PRO A 255 8.10 -10.46 -23.11
C PRO A 255 9.28 -9.55 -22.73
N ASN A 256 10.04 -9.92 -21.69
CA ASN A 256 10.99 -9.06 -20.98
C ASN A 256 12.35 -9.76 -20.74
N GLY A 257 12.65 -10.81 -21.50
CA GLY A 257 13.85 -11.63 -21.32
C GLY A 257 13.74 -12.69 -20.22
N GLU A 258 12.55 -12.87 -19.65
CA GLU A 258 12.19 -13.93 -18.72
C GLU A 258 11.02 -14.74 -19.30
N MET A 259 10.96 -16.03 -19.01
CA MET A 259 10.01 -16.98 -19.61
C MET A 259 8.89 -17.32 -18.63
N TYR A 260 7.64 -17.19 -19.07
CA TYR A 260 6.45 -17.43 -18.25
C TYR A 260 5.64 -18.61 -18.79
N PHE A 261 5.66 -19.72 -18.06
CA PHE A 261 4.95 -20.94 -18.39
C PHE A 261 3.69 -21.07 -17.54
N ASN A 262 2.58 -21.48 -18.15
CA ASN A 262 1.39 -21.87 -17.41
C ASN A 262 1.76 -23.00 -16.40
N PRO A 263 1.30 -22.91 -15.14
CA PRO A 263 1.65 -23.88 -14.11
C PRO A 263 1.38 -25.35 -14.42
N ASP A 264 0.38 -25.65 -15.25
CA ASP A 264 0.05 -27.02 -15.66
C ASP A 264 1.11 -27.62 -16.61
N PHE A 265 1.86 -26.76 -17.30
CA PHE A 265 2.91 -27.14 -18.26
C PHE A 265 4.33 -26.85 -17.78
N TYR A 266 4.48 -26.06 -16.71
CA TYR A 266 5.78 -25.75 -16.12
C TYR A 266 6.55 -27.03 -15.74
N LYS A 267 7.86 -27.02 -16.02
CA LYS A 267 8.78 -28.09 -15.65
C LYS A 267 9.85 -27.59 -14.69
N ALA A 268 10.16 -28.44 -13.71
CA ALA A 268 11.30 -28.21 -12.82
C ALA A 268 12.63 -28.16 -13.61
N ASP A 269 12.71 -28.90 -14.72
CA ASP A 269 13.82 -28.89 -15.67
C ASP A 269 13.30 -29.22 -17.08
N PHE A 270 13.33 -28.26 -17.99
CA PHE A 270 12.87 -28.44 -19.38
C PHE A 270 13.88 -29.21 -20.24
N SER A 271 15.10 -29.46 -19.74
CA SER A 271 16.12 -30.18 -20.51
C SER A 271 15.92 -31.70 -20.61
N VAL A 272 14.96 -32.24 -19.86
CA VAL A 272 14.76 -33.69 -19.72
C VAL A 272 14.03 -34.29 -20.93
N ASP A 273 12.84 -33.77 -21.24
CA ASP A 273 11.94 -34.35 -22.24
C ASP A 273 12.07 -33.66 -23.60
N ALA A 274 12.01 -34.45 -24.69
CA ALA A 274 12.26 -33.95 -26.04
C ALA A 274 11.36 -32.79 -26.50
N ARG A 275 10.08 -32.84 -26.12
CA ARG A 275 9.11 -31.77 -26.41
C ARG A 275 9.44 -30.50 -25.64
N ASP A 276 9.76 -30.64 -24.36
CA ASP A 276 10.02 -29.53 -23.45
C ASP A 276 11.34 -28.82 -23.83
N ARG A 277 12.33 -29.57 -24.32
CA ARG A 277 13.56 -29.00 -24.88
C ARG A 277 13.30 -28.09 -26.07
N HIS A 278 12.48 -28.53 -27.02
CA HIS A 278 12.15 -27.75 -28.21
C HIS A 278 11.43 -26.45 -27.81
N TRP A 279 10.38 -26.58 -27.00
CA TRP A 279 9.61 -25.42 -26.53
C TRP A 279 10.47 -24.44 -25.72
N PHE A 280 11.32 -24.94 -24.82
CA PHE A 280 12.24 -24.10 -24.06
C PHE A 280 13.24 -23.36 -24.97
N MET A 281 13.76 -24.04 -25.98
CA MET A 281 14.69 -23.41 -26.92
C MET A 281 14.01 -22.35 -27.79
N HIS A 282 12.74 -22.52 -28.14
CA HIS A 282 11.92 -21.49 -28.79
C HIS A 282 11.84 -20.23 -27.91
N GLU A 283 11.44 -20.38 -26.64
CA GLU A 283 11.34 -19.25 -25.73
C GLU A 283 12.71 -18.57 -25.49
N MET A 284 13.80 -19.33 -25.47
CA MET A 284 15.15 -18.77 -25.39
C MET A 284 15.53 -17.89 -26.60
N VAL A 285 14.93 -18.10 -27.77
CA VAL A 285 15.11 -17.18 -28.92
C VAL A 285 14.54 -15.82 -28.58
N HIS A 286 13.39 -15.74 -27.92
CA HIS A 286 12.80 -14.47 -27.51
C HIS A 286 13.60 -13.79 -26.40
N VAL A 287 14.21 -14.56 -25.49
CA VAL A 287 15.19 -14.02 -24.54
C VAL A 287 16.35 -13.38 -25.29
N TRP A 288 16.92 -14.09 -26.27
CA TRP A 288 18.01 -13.59 -27.10
C TRP A 288 17.63 -12.33 -27.87
N GLN A 289 16.48 -12.32 -28.55
CA GLN A 289 15.94 -11.16 -29.26
C GLN A 289 15.79 -9.96 -28.32
N HIS A 290 15.18 -10.16 -27.14
CA HIS A 290 15.01 -9.12 -26.14
C HIS A 290 16.35 -8.54 -25.66
N GLN A 291 17.35 -9.38 -25.37
CA GLN A 291 18.65 -8.91 -24.89
C GLN A 291 19.46 -8.17 -25.97
N LEU A 292 19.21 -8.44 -27.25
CA LEU A 292 19.74 -7.63 -28.37
C LEU A 292 18.95 -6.34 -28.64
N GLY A 293 17.89 -6.07 -27.86
CA GLY A 293 17.10 -4.84 -27.93
C GLY A 293 15.84 -4.93 -28.77
N TYR A 294 15.43 -6.12 -29.21
CA TYR A 294 14.17 -6.31 -29.93
C TYR A 294 12.96 -6.15 -29.00
N TRP A 295 11.95 -5.40 -29.45
CA TRP A 295 10.73 -5.14 -28.66
C TRP A 295 9.74 -6.30 -28.78
N VAL A 296 10.06 -7.43 -28.15
CA VAL A 296 9.26 -8.68 -28.20
C VAL A 296 7.79 -8.43 -27.79
N ARG A 297 7.55 -7.67 -26.71
CA ARG A 297 6.20 -7.27 -26.25
C ARG A 297 5.34 -6.62 -27.33
N LEU A 298 5.92 -5.65 -28.06
CA LEU A 298 5.19 -4.87 -29.06
C LEU A 298 4.84 -5.74 -30.27
N HIS A 299 5.78 -6.57 -30.71
CA HIS A 299 5.62 -7.39 -31.91
C HIS A 299 4.77 -8.64 -31.67
N GLY A 300 4.86 -9.28 -30.49
CA GLY A 300 3.95 -10.36 -30.10
C GLY A 300 2.49 -9.89 -30.03
N MET A 301 2.23 -8.65 -29.62
CA MET A 301 0.89 -8.05 -29.64
C MET A 301 0.37 -7.80 -31.07
N LEU A 302 1.26 -7.59 -32.05
CA LEU A 302 0.89 -7.38 -33.46
C LEU A 302 0.65 -8.69 -34.23
N LEU A 303 1.21 -9.81 -33.75
CA LEU A 303 1.06 -11.16 -34.33
C LEU A 303 -0.14 -11.94 -33.77
N HIS A 304 -0.88 -11.37 -32.83
CA HIS A 304 -2.06 -12.01 -32.23
C HIS A 304 -3.13 -12.32 -33.29
N PRO A 305 -3.90 -13.42 -33.18
CA PRO A 305 -4.88 -13.83 -34.22
C PRO A 305 -5.96 -12.78 -34.55
N GLY A 306 -6.16 -11.78 -33.67
CA GLY A 306 -7.08 -10.66 -33.86
C GLY A 306 -6.45 -9.36 -34.38
N THR A 307 -5.15 -9.33 -34.67
CA THR A 307 -4.44 -8.14 -35.18
C THR A 307 -4.02 -8.30 -36.65
N LEU A 308 -3.59 -7.20 -37.27
CA LEU A 308 -3.37 -7.09 -38.72
C LEU A 308 -2.52 -8.22 -39.32
N TRP A 309 -1.54 -8.74 -38.58
CA TRP A 309 -0.68 -9.84 -39.03
C TRP A 309 -1.21 -11.24 -38.74
N GLY A 310 -1.93 -11.46 -37.64
CA GLY A 310 -2.57 -12.77 -37.35
C GLY A 310 -3.71 -13.12 -38.31
N LEU A 311 -4.22 -12.13 -39.06
CA LEU A 311 -5.19 -12.31 -40.15
C LEU A 311 -4.54 -12.67 -41.50
N LEU A 312 -3.20 -12.58 -41.62
CA LEU A 312 -2.47 -12.82 -42.87
C LEU A 312 -1.92 -14.24 -43.01
N GLY A 313 -1.98 -15.07 -41.96
CA GLY A 313 -1.52 -16.46 -41.95
C GLY A 313 -1.10 -16.94 -40.56
N ASP A 314 -0.71 -18.21 -40.47
CA ASP A 314 -0.12 -18.77 -39.24
C ASP A 314 1.29 -18.17 -39.04
N PRO A 315 1.54 -17.41 -37.95
CA PRO A 315 2.81 -16.73 -37.74
C PRO A 315 3.99 -17.69 -37.50
N TYR A 316 3.74 -18.98 -37.24
CA TYR A 316 4.75 -20.01 -36.97
C TYR A 316 5.22 -20.73 -38.23
N VAL A 317 4.40 -20.76 -39.29
CA VAL A 317 4.75 -21.49 -40.50
C VAL A 317 5.84 -20.74 -41.28
N TYR A 318 6.98 -21.39 -41.49
CA TYR A 318 8.08 -20.90 -42.33
C TYR A 318 8.41 -21.86 -43.47
N GLU A 319 9.05 -21.32 -44.51
CA GLU A 319 9.63 -22.07 -45.63
C GLU A 319 10.96 -21.42 -46.03
N PHE A 320 12.00 -22.23 -46.25
CA PHE A 320 13.27 -21.72 -46.74
C PHE A 320 13.23 -21.54 -48.26
N LYS A 321 13.36 -20.30 -48.71
CA LYS A 321 13.62 -19.97 -50.12
C LYS A 321 15.12 -19.91 -50.39
N PRO A 322 15.58 -20.18 -51.61
CA PRO A 322 17.00 -20.03 -51.96
C PRO A 322 17.52 -18.64 -51.58
N GLY A 323 18.57 -18.59 -50.76
CA GLY A 323 19.18 -17.35 -50.29
C GLY A 323 18.56 -16.72 -49.04
N SER A 324 17.52 -17.32 -48.46
CA SER A 324 16.92 -16.82 -47.21
C SER A 324 17.94 -16.76 -46.07
N LYS A 325 17.80 -15.75 -45.23
CA LYS A 325 18.58 -15.52 -44.01
C LYS A 325 17.66 -15.40 -42.80
N LEU A 326 18.20 -15.60 -41.60
CA LEU A 326 17.40 -15.59 -40.37
C LEU A 326 16.57 -14.30 -40.20
N GLN A 327 17.15 -13.14 -40.51
CA GLN A 327 16.48 -11.84 -40.42
C GLN A 327 15.34 -11.64 -41.44
N ASP A 328 15.20 -12.51 -42.44
CA ASP A 328 14.07 -12.44 -43.38
C ASP A 328 12.77 -13.01 -42.78
N PHE A 329 12.84 -13.61 -41.58
CA PHE A 329 11.74 -14.26 -40.88
C PHE A 329 11.26 -13.43 -39.70
N ASN A 330 9.97 -13.54 -39.38
CA ASN A 330 9.40 -12.86 -38.22
C ASN A 330 9.88 -13.49 -36.89
N MET A 331 9.61 -12.83 -35.76
CA MET A 331 10.14 -13.27 -34.46
C MET A 331 9.72 -14.70 -34.04
N GLU A 332 8.51 -15.15 -34.34
CA GLU A 332 8.01 -16.49 -34.01
C GLU A 332 8.63 -17.54 -34.94
N GLN A 333 8.74 -17.23 -36.23
CA GLN A 333 9.45 -18.08 -37.20
C GLN A 333 10.92 -18.23 -36.83
N GLN A 334 11.61 -17.16 -36.41
CA GLN A 334 12.97 -17.26 -35.89
C GLN A 334 13.03 -18.18 -34.66
N GLY A 335 12.02 -18.12 -33.80
CA GLY A 335 11.81 -19.03 -32.66
C GLY A 335 11.87 -20.49 -33.09
N ASP A 336 10.97 -20.88 -34.00
CA ASP A 336 10.89 -22.25 -34.50
C ASP A 336 12.13 -22.66 -35.27
N ILE A 337 12.67 -21.82 -36.16
CA ILE A 337 13.86 -22.12 -36.98
C ILE A 337 15.06 -22.49 -36.10
N LEU A 338 15.32 -21.72 -35.05
CA LEU A 338 16.45 -21.95 -34.14
C LEU A 338 16.21 -23.14 -33.21
N ALA A 339 14.98 -23.35 -32.72
CA ALA A 339 14.61 -24.51 -31.92
C ALA A 339 14.65 -25.83 -32.75
N ASP A 340 14.26 -25.77 -34.01
CA ASP A 340 14.33 -26.88 -34.96
C ASP A 340 15.79 -27.20 -35.32
N TYR A 341 16.62 -26.18 -35.59
CA TYR A 341 18.05 -26.39 -35.82
C TYR A 341 18.74 -27.03 -34.61
N PHE A 342 18.45 -26.54 -33.39
CA PHE A 342 18.91 -27.19 -32.16
C PHE A 342 18.49 -28.65 -32.15
N SER A 343 17.21 -28.91 -32.40
CA SER A 343 16.66 -30.26 -32.34
C SER A 343 17.32 -31.20 -33.34
N TRP A 344 17.54 -30.75 -34.57
CA TRP A 344 18.25 -31.52 -35.59
C TRP A 344 19.71 -31.77 -35.20
N SER A 345 20.41 -30.72 -34.75
CA SER A 345 21.85 -30.77 -34.44
C SER A 345 22.19 -31.66 -33.24
N THR A 346 21.27 -31.79 -32.27
CA THR A 346 21.47 -32.60 -31.06
C THR A 346 20.76 -33.94 -31.09
N GLY A 347 20.03 -34.26 -32.17
CA GLY A 347 19.21 -35.48 -32.27
C GLY A 347 17.98 -35.48 -31.35
N ASN A 348 17.44 -34.30 -31.03
CA ASN A 348 16.13 -34.20 -30.38
C ASN A 348 15.04 -34.67 -31.35
N SER A 349 14.09 -35.49 -30.88
CA SER A 349 13.08 -36.12 -31.74
C SER A 349 11.87 -35.22 -32.09
N VAL A 350 11.84 -33.98 -31.59
CA VAL A 350 10.72 -33.05 -31.77
C VAL A 350 11.19 -31.84 -32.58
N MET A 351 10.37 -31.45 -33.56
CA MET A 351 10.51 -30.25 -34.39
C MET A 351 9.13 -29.69 -34.69
N SER A 352 9.06 -28.43 -35.11
CA SER A 352 7.87 -27.78 -35.62
C SER A 352 7.33 -28.48 -36.89
N GLU A 353 6.14 -28.08 -37.36
CA GLU A 353 5.63 -28.58 -38.64
C GLU A 353 6.54 -28.19 -39.82
N SER A 354 6.98 -26.94 -39.88
CA SER A 354 7.91 -26.45 -40.90
C SER A 354 9.27 -27.13 -40.82
N GLY A 355 9.82 -27.32 -39.62
CA GLY A 355 11.12 -27.97 -39.42
C GLY A 355 11.17 -29.41 -39.93
N ARG A 356 10.06 -30.15 -39.82
CA ARG A 356 9.94 -31.51 -40.38
C ARG A 356 9.98 -31.56 -41.90
N ASN A 357 9.73 -30.45 -42.59
CA ASN A 357 9.79 -30.35 -44.05
C ASN A 357 11.19 -29.98 -44.58
N VAL A 358 12.09 -29.51 -43.70
CA VAL A 358 13.49 -29.23 -44.06
C VAL A 358 14.24 -30.54 -44.28
N ARG A 359 14.96 -30.67 -45.40
CA ARG A 359 15.47 -31.99 -45.84
C ARG A 359 16.86 -32.31 -45.29
N SER A 360 17.58 -31.31 -44.81
CA SER A 360 18.96 -31.48 -44.35
C SER A 360 19.37 -30.42 -43.33
N LEU A 361 20.32 -30.79 -42.45
CA LEU A 361 20.95 -29.84 -41.54
C LEU A 361 21.64 -28.67 -42.29
N ALA A 362 22.19 -28.95 -43.47
CA ALA A 362 22.86 -27.96 -44.31
C ALA A 362 21.93 -26.82 -44.77
N GLU A 363 20.63 -27.08 -44.91
CA GLU A 363 19.65 -26.04 -45.22
C GLU A 363 19.46 -25.07 -44.05
N PHE A 364 19.37 -25.59 -42.82
CA PHE A 364 19.38 -24.73 -41.62
C PHE A 364 20.69 -23.95 -41.52
N GLU A 365 21.84 -24.61 -41.68
CA GLU A 365 23.16 -23.96 -41.61
C GLU A 365 23.33 -22.85 -42.65
N ALA A 366 22.73 -22.99 -43.84
CA ALA A 366 22.75 -21.94 -44.85
C ALA A 366 21.98 -20.69 -44.39
N VAL A 367 20.76 -20.86 -43.89
CA VAL A 367 19.91 -19.78 -43.38
C VAL A 367 20.51 -19.13 -42.12
N LEU A 368 21.05 -19.95 -41.23
CA LEU A 368 21.63 -19.55 -39.94
C LEU A 368 23.11 -19.18 -40.02
N SER A 369 23.72 -19.18 -41.21
CA SER A 369 25.17 -19.00 -41.38
C SER A 369 25.75 -17.77 -40.68
N ASP A 370 25.03 -16.65 -40.69
CA ASP A 370 25.47 -15.41 -40.03
C ASP A 370 25.23 -15.47 -38.50
N PHE A 371 24.13 -16.07 -38.05
CA PHE A 371 23.86 -16.35 -36.63
C PHE A 371 24.91 -17.29 -36.02
N LEU A 372 25.21 -18.41 -36.67
CA LEU A 372 26.20 -19.38 -36.19
C LEU A 372 27.61 -18.77 -36.11
N ARG A 373 27.91 -17.80 -36.99
CA ARG A 373 29.16 -17.03 -36.95
C ARG A 373 29.18 -16.06 -35.78
N ASN A 374 28.14 -15.24 -35.62
CA ASN A 374 28.08 -14.21 -34.60
C ASN A 374 26.65 -14.02 -34.06
N PRO A 375 26.24 -14.77 -33.02
CA PRO A 375 24.90 -14.62 -32.46
C PRO A 375 24.71 -13.31 -31.68
N LYS A 376 25.73 -12.44 -31.56
CA LYS A 376 25.60 -11.10 -30.96
C LYS A 376 25.17 -10.02 -31.95
N ASP A 377 25.06 -10.36 -33.23
CA ASP A 377 24.74 -9.39 -34.27
C ASP A 377 23.25 -9.03 -34.23
N ALA A 378 22.94 -7.78 -33.84
CA ALA A 378 21.57 -7.29 -33.79
C ALA A 378 20.92 -7.15 -35.17
N SER A 379 21.67 -7.20 -36.27
CA SER A 379 21.10 -7.21 -37.63
C SER A 379 20.42 -8.55 -38.01
N LEU A 380 20.54 -9.56 -37.14
CA LEU A 380 19.87 -10.85 -37.28
C LEU A 380 18.41 -10.83 -36.81
N LEU A 381 18.00 -9.76 -36.11
CA LEU A 381 16.64 -9.56 -35.66
C LEU A 381 15.72 -9.22 -36.88
N PRO A 382 14.41 -9.50 -36.78
CA PRO A 382 13.44 -9.17 -37.85
C PRO A 382 13.38 -7.68 -38.24
#